data_AF-A0A520TB69-F1
#
_entry.id   AF-A0A520TB69-F1
#
_cell.length_a   1.000
_cell.length_b   1.000
_cell.length_c   1.000
_cell.angle_alpha   90.00
_cell.angle_beta   90.00
_cell.angle_gamma   90.00
#
_symmetry.space_group_name_H-M   'P 1'
#
loop_
_entity.id
_entity.type
_entity.pdbx_description
1 polymer ?
#
loop_
_entity_poly.entity_id
_entity_poly.type
_entity_poly.pdbx_seq_one_letter_code
_entity_poly.pdbx_strand_id
1 'polypeptide(L)' 'TILISPHKDKDARDQYEIRTHKRTLDILEPSEKTLDALTKLELSAGVVVQISLDENK' A
#
# COMPACT_ATOMS: atom_id res chain seq x y z
N THR A 1 -5.20 19.73 6.81
CA THR A 1 -6.30 20.63 7.22
C THR A 1 -6.28 21.87 6.36
N ILE A 2 -7.37 22.21 5.70
CA ILE A 2 -7.47 23.39 4.83
C ILE A 2 -8.73 24.19 5.22
N LEU A 3 -8.64 25.53 5.23
CA LEU A 3 -9.81 26.40 5.41
C LEU A 3 -10.60 26.47 4.10
N ILE A 4 -11.91 26.21 4.18
CA ILE A 4 -12.78 26.10 3.00
C ILE A 4 -13.20 27.48 2.48
N SER A 5 -13.20 28.51 3.35
CA SER A 5 -13.62 29.87 3.01
C SER A 5 -12.55 30.91 3.39
N PRO A 6 -12.21 31.84 2.49
CA PRO A 6 -11.27 32.92 2.80
C PRO A 6 -11.87 34.06 3.63
N HIS A 7 -13.21 34.23 3.70
CA HIS A 7 -13.80 35.45 4.29
C HIS A 7 -15.06 35.28 5.17
N LYS A 8 -15.95 34.30 4.92
CA LYS A 8 -17.27 34.25 5.60
C LYS A 8 -17.36 33.20 6.70
N ASP A 9 -16.90 31.98 6.44
CA ASP A 9 -16.91 30.88 7.40
C ASP A 9 -15.49 30.61 7.93
N LYS A 10 -15.16 31.22 9.07
CA LYS A 10 -13.81 31.23 9.66
C LYS A 10 -13.40 29.90 10.30
N ASP A 11 -14.37 29.09 10.72
CA ASP A 11 -14.15 27.82 11.43
C ASP A 11 -14.35 26.58 10.53
N ALA A 12 -14.81 26.78 9.30
CA ALA A 12 -14.97 25.70 8.33
C ALA A 12 -13.60 25.15 7.90
N ARG A 13 -13.28 23.94 8.39
CA ARG A 13 -12.01 23.25 8.15
C ARG A 13 -12.26 21.86 7.58
N ASP A 14 -11.65 21.58 6.44
CA ASP A 14 -11.60 20.24 5.88
C ASP A 14 -10.31 19.52 6.28
N GLN A 15 -10.47 18.22 6.56
CA GLN A 15 -9.38 17.31 6.85
C GLN A 15 -9.34 16.24 5.78
N TYR A 16 -8.30 16.28 4.96
CA TYR A 16 -8.00 15.24 3.98
C TYR A 16 -6.86 14.39 4.53
N GLU A 17 -7.02 13.07 4.49
CA GLU A 17 -5.99 12.09 4.85
C GLU A 17 -5.84 11.09 3.70
N ILE A 18 -4.60 10.79 3.33
CA ILE A 18 -4.29 9.68 2.41
C ILE A 18 -3.90 8.48 3.27
N ARG A 19 -4.80 7.50 3.38
CA ARG A 19 -4.55 6.25 4.11
C ARG A 19 -3.97 5.21 3.17
N THR A 20 -2.74 4.78 3.43
CA THR A 20 -2.09 3.69 2.72
C THR A 20 -2.00 2.48 3.64
N HIS A 21 -2.50 1.32 3.20
CA HIS A 21 -2.41 0.06 3.94
C HIS A 21 -1.27 -0.78 3.38
N LYS A 22 -0.33 -1.20 4.23
CA LYS A 22 0.80 -2.07 3.86
C LYS A 22 0.62 -3.44 4.53
N ARG A 23 0.95 -4.51 3.80
CA ARG A 23 0.98 -5.88 4.30
C ARG A 23 2.33 -6.48 3.90
N THR A 24 2.96 -7.20 4.81
CA THR A 24 4.21 -7.92 4.57
C THR A 24 3.95 -9.41 4.79
N LEU A 25 4.50 -10.24 3.90
CA LEU A 25 4.40 -11.70 3.95
C LEU A 25 5.81 -12.24 3.72
N ASP A 26 6.32 -12.98 4.71
CA ASP A 26 7.61 -13.66 4.61
C ASP A 26 7.38 -15.15 4.34
N ILE A 27 8.09 -15.68 3.34
CA ILE A 27 8.01 -17.10 2.95
C ILE A 27 9.34 -17.76 3.31
N LEU A 28 9.29 -18.73 4.23
CA LEU A 28 10.48 -19.40 4.78
C LEU A 28 11.09 -20.42 3.81
N GLU A 29 10.27 -21.07 2.98
CA GLU A 29 10.72 -22.06 1.98
C GLU A 29 10.16 -21.68 0.60
N PRO A 30 10.91 -20.90 -0.20
CA PRO A 30 10.49 -20.58 -1.55
C PRO A 30 10.66 -21.81 -2.46
N SER A 31 9.55 -22.38 -2.94
CA SER A 31 9.57 -23.30 -4.08
C SER A 31 9.44 -22.54 -5.40
N GLU A 32 9.98 -23.08 -6.51
CA GLU A 32 9.83 -22.45 -7.84
C GLU A 32 8.35 -22.29 -8.24
N LYS A 33 7.48 -23.23 -7.82
CA LYS A 33 6.03 -23.17 -8.05
C LYS A 33 5.38 -22.01 -7.30
N THR A 34 5.85 -21.69 -6.11
CA THR A 34 5.32 -20.56 -5.32
C THR A 34 5.74 -19.21 -5.88
N LEU A 35 6.93 -19.10 -6.50
CA LEU A 35 7.33 -17.86 -7.19
C LEU A 35 6.43 -17.55 -8.38
N ASP A 36 6.14 -18.56 -9.22
CA ASP A 36 5.23 -18.41 -10.36
C ASP A 36 3.78 -18.12 -9.91
N ALA A 37 3.35 -18.72 -8.79
CA ALA A 37 2.03 -18.43 -8.23
C ALA A 37 1.90 -17.00 -7.70
N LEU A 38 2.97 -16.42 -7.12
CA LEU A 38 2.95 -15.06 -6.57
C LEU A 38 2.95 -13.97 -7.65
N THR A 39 3.69 -14.19 -8.74
CA THR A 39 3.70 -13.25 -9.88
C THR A 39 2.42 -13.28 -10.69
N LYS A 40 1.76 -14.45 -10.74
CA LYS A 40 0.50 -14.66 -11.46
C LYS A 40 -0.74 -14.37 -10.62
N LEU A 41 -0.58 -14.05 -9.34
CA LEU A 41 -1.70 -13.75 -8.47
C LEU A 41 -2.37 -12.45 -8.93
N GLU A 42 -3.65 -12.52 -9.27
CA GLU A 42 -4.42 -11.34 -9.67
C GLU A 42 -4.66 -10.46 -8.44
N LEU A 43 -3.80 -9.45 -8.30
CA LEU A 43 -3.95 -8.41 -7.30
C LEU A 43 -4.91 -7.33 -7.81
N SER A 44 -5.70 -6.77 -6.90
CA SER A 44 -6.60 -5.66 -7.20
C SER A 44 -5.83 -4.48 -7.81
N ALA A 45 -6.39 -3.87 -8.85
CA ALA A 45 -5.81 -2.68 -9.47
C ALA A 45 -5.53 -1.59 -8.41
N GLY A 46 -4.27 -1.12 -8.36
CA GLY A 46 -3.83 -0.11 -7.40
C GLY A 46 -3.02 -0.63 -6.20
N VAL A 47 -2.79 -1.94 -6.09
CA VAL A 47 -1.86 -2.51 -5.11
C VAL A 47 -0.46 -2.60 -5.71
N VAL A 48 0.51 -1.94 -5.08
CA VAL A 48 1.94 -2.04 -5.45
C VAL A 48 2.56 -3.17 -4.63
N VAL A 49 3.14 -4.17 -5.30
CA VAL A 49 3.84 -5.29 -4.68
C VAL A 49 5.33 -5.23 -5.02
N GLN A 50 6.16 -5.40 -4.01
CA GLN A 50 7.62 -5.51 -4.14
C GLN A 50 8.03 -6.90 -3.65
N ILE A 51 8.75 -7.64 -4.48
CA ILE A 51 9.31 -8.96 -4.16
C ILE A 51 10.82 -8.78 -4.02
N SER A 52 11.36 -9.12 -2.86
CA SER A 52 12.81 -9.15 -2.57
C SER A 52 13.20 -10.57 -2.20
N LEU A 53 14.28 -11.09 -2.77
CA LEU A 53 14.93 -12.31 -2.30
C LEU A 53 16.03 -11.90 -1.32
N ASP A 54 15.80 -12.06 -0.03
CA ASP A 54 16.82 -11.84 0.98
C ASP A 54 17.56 -13.17 1.21
N GLU A 55 18.74 -13.31 0.60
CA GLU A 55 19.67 -14.40 0.91
C GLU A 55 20.30 -14.13 2.29
N ASN A 56 19.60 -14.49 3.36
CA ASN A 56 20.17 -14.45 4.70
C ASN A 56 21.04 -15.70 4.89
N LYS A 57 22.35 -15.48 4.78
CA LYS A 57 23.37 -16.51 4.96
C LYS A 57 23.66 -16.77 6.44
#